data_AF-A0A8S2Z7K2-F1
#
_entry.id   AF-A0A8S2Z7K2-F1
#
_cell.length_a   1.000
_cell.length_b   1.000
_cell.length_c   1.000
_cell.angle_alpha   90.00
_cell.angle_beta   90.00
_cell.angle_gamma   90.00
#
_symmetry.space_group_name_H-M   'P 1'
#
loop_
_entity.id
_entity.type
_entity.pdbx_description
1 polymer ?
#
loop_
_entity_poly.entity_id
_entity_poly.type
_entity_poly.pdbx_seq_one_letter_code
_entity_poly.pdbx_strand_id
1 'polypeptide(L)'
;EMRKQYLPENHIDIADSLNSIGLIRQRQQNYAEALELFQQSLKLKEIYLPQDHPSMAINYHNIANILRLQENYTNCLDYYVRAHKIRERYLPPNDTDIADSLYNIGFTYDQLNQPTRALEHLKKAADIYKGLPTEISAFNKIQCHIQRLLTEKSST
;
A
#
# COMPACT_ATOMS: atom_id res chain seq x y z
N GLU A 1 12.45 37.20 -22.81
CA GLU A 1 12.20 35.75 -22.77
C GLU A 1 11.39 35.40 -21.54
N MET A 2 10.19 34.85 -21.73
CA MET A 2 9.29 34.52 -20.64
C MET A 2 9.75 33.23 -19.95
N ARG A 3 10.29 33.33 -18.74
CA ARG A 3 10.32 32.21 -17.79
C ARG A 3 8.88 31.75 -17.60
N LYS A 4 8.49 30.66 -18.27
CA LYS A 4 7.26 29.92 -17.94
C LYS A 4 7.41 29.43 -16.51
N GLN A 5 6.87 30.19 -15.58
CA GLN A 5 6.72 29.78 -14.19
C GLN A 5 5.60 28.74 -14.21
N TYR A 6 5.97 27.46 -14.27
CA TYR A 6 5.01 26.36 -14.20
C TYR A 6 4.29 26.43 -12.85
N LEU A 7 2.97 26.51 -12.88
CA LEU A 7 2.12 26.61 -11.69
C LEU A 7 2.23 25.32 -10.85
N PRO A 8 2.04 25.39 -9.52
CA PRO A 8 1.99 24.21 -8.65
C PRO A 8 1.03 23.11 -9.15
N GLU A 9 -0.07 23.49 -9.77
CA GLU A 9 -1.08 22.58 -10.34
C GLU A 9 -0.49 21.68 -11.45
N ASN A 10 0.31 22.24 -12.36
CA ASN A 10 1.00 21.46 -13.39
C ASN A 10 1.98 20.44 -12.79
N HIS A 11 2.54 20.72 -11.61
CA HIS A 11 3.46 19.79 -10.94
C HIS A 11 2.75 18.60 -10.32
N ILE A 12 1.49 18.77 -9.89
CA ILE A 12 0.65 17.65 -9.42
C ILE A 12 0.23 16.77 -10.60
N ASP A 13 -0.14 17.37 -11.72
CA ASP A 13 -0.48 16.62 -12.95
C ASP A 13 0.71 15.78 -13.45
N ILE A 14 1.93 16.33 -13.36
CA ILE A 14 3.16 15.59 -13.66
C ILE A 14 3.33 14.43 -12.66
N ALA A 15 3.09 14.65 -11.37
CA ALA A 15 3.19 13.59 -10.37
C ALA A 15 2.20 12.44 -10.65
N ASP A 16 0.96 12.74 -11.00
CA ASP A 16 -0.05 11.71 -11.31
C ASP A 16 0.24 11.00 -12.63
N SER A 17 0.80 11.72 -13.62
CA SER A 17 1.31 11.14 -14.86
C SER A 17 2.46 10.16 -14.59
N LEU A 18 3.43 10.53 -13.74
CA LEU A 18 4.53 9.65 -13.35
C LEU A 18 4.03 8.39 -12.64
N ASN A 19 3.06 8.52 -11.73
CA ASN A 19 2.43 7.36 -11.09
C ASN A 19 1.75 6.44 -12.11
N SER A 20 1.05 7.02 -13.09
CA SER A 20 0.39 6.26 -14.15
C SER A 20 1.39 5.50 -15.03
N ILE A 21 2.51 6.14 -15.40
CA ILE A 21 3.59 5.49 -16.14
C ILE A 21 4.24 4.39 -15.29
N GLY A 22 4.44 4.63 -13.99
CA GLY A 22 4.96 3.64 -13.04
C GLY A 22 4.11 2.36 -13.02
N LEU A 23 2.77 2.50 -13.01
CA LEU A 23 1.86 1.36 -13.09
C LEU A 23 2.01 0.57 -14.41
N ILE A 24 2.22 1.26 -15.54
CA ILE A 24 2.47 0.62 -16.84
C ILE A 24 3.78 -0.17 -16.79
N ARG A 25 4.86 0.42 -16.24
CA ARG A 25 6.15 -0.26 -16.10
C ARG A 25 6.09 -1.46 -15.18
N GLN A 26 5.34 -1.36 -14.08
CA GLN A 26 5.09 -2.49 -13.19
C GLN A 26 4.42 -3.65 -13.94
N ARG A 27 3.40 -3.37 -14.77
CA ARG A 27 2.74 -4.41 -15.60
C ARG A 27 3.67 -5.05 -16.62
N GLN A 28 4.66 -4.31 -17.11
CA GLN A 28 5.73 -4.79 -17.98
C GLN A 28 6.84 -5.53 -17.22
N GLN A 29 6.70 -5.71 -15.89
CA GLN A 29 7.72 -6.29 -15.01
C GLN A 29 9.03 -5.49 -14.92
N ASN A 30 9.02 -4.24 -15.37
CA ASN A 30 10.15 -3.30 -15.22
C ASN A 30 10.12 -2.67 -13.82
N TYR A 31 10.37 -3.47 -12.79
CA TYR A 31 10.17 -3.05 -11.40
C TYR A 31 11.08 -1.92 -10.93
N ALA A 32 12.33 -1.87 -11.40
CA ALA A 32 13.26 -0.79 -11.04
C ALA A 32 12.80 0.57 -11.58
N GLU A 33 12.39 0.63 -12.85
CA GLU A 33 11.85 1.84 -13.48
C GLU A 33 10.52 2.25 -12.81
N ALA A 34 9.64 1.29 -12.52
CA ALA A 34 8.39 1.55 -11.81
C ALA A 34 8.63 2.18 -10.43
N LEU A 35 9.58 1.64 -9.65
CA LEU A 35 9.94 2.16 -8.34
C LEU A 35 10.43 3.60 -8.42
N GLU A 36 11.33 3.89 -9.37
CA GLU A 36 11.85 5.24 -9.58
C GLU A 36 10.72 6.23 -9.91
N LEU A 37 9.82 5.86 -10.82
CA LEU A 37 8.68 6.70 -11.21
C LEU A 37 7.73 6.97 -10.04
N PHE A 38 7.43 5.96 -9.20
CA PHE A 38 6.61 6.15 -8.01
C PHE A 38 7.26 7.06 -6.98
N GLN A 39 8.59 6.96 -6.80
CA GLN A 39 9.36 7.82 -5.89
C GLN A 39 9.43 9.27 -6.40
N GLN A 40 9.64 9.48 -7.70
CA GLN A 40 9.61 10.82 -8.31
C GLN A 40 8.22 11.47 -8.15
N SER A 41 7.15 10.70 -8.39
CA SER A 41 5.77 11.14 -8.17
C SER A 41 5.52 11.53 -6.71
N LEU A 42 5.95 10.69 -5.77
CA LEU A 42 5.83 10.97 -4.33
C LEU A 42 6.59 12.24 -3.94
N LYS A 43 7.83 12.40 -4.41
CA LYS A 43 8.67 13.58 -4.12
C LYS A 43 8.02 14.87 -4.61
N LEU A 44 7.40 14.87 -5.79
CA LEU A 44 6.66 16.04 -6.27
C LEU A 44 5.46 16.33 -5.36
N LYS A 45 4.70 15.31 -4.96
CA LYS A 45 3.59 15.48 -4.01
C LYS A 45 4.08 16.04 -2.67
N GLU A 46 5.20 15.57 -2.14
CA GLU A 46 5.79 16.06 -0.88
C GLU A 46 6.23 17.53 -0.94
N ILE A 47 6.61 18.03 -2.11
CA ILE A 47 6.99 19.43 -2.32
C ILE A 47 5.76 20.34 -2.35
N TYR A 48 4.68 19.91 -3.01
CA TYR A 48 3.57 20.78 -3.39
C TYR A 48 2.26 20.55 -2.63
N LEU A 49 2.13 19.43 -1.90
CA LEU A 49 0.93 19.10 -1.12
C LEU A 49 1.24 19.11 0.39
N PRO A 50 0.22 19.33 1.24
CA PRO A 50 0.37 19.15 2.68
C PRO A 50 0.91 17.77 3.05
N GLN A 51 1.61 17.69 4.17
CA GLN A 51 2.05 16.42 4.73
C GLN A 51 0.86 15.45 4.90
N ASP A 52 1.09 14.18 4.61
CA ASP A 52 0.07 13.13 4.68
C ASP A 52 -1.15 13.38 3.77
N HIS A 53 -0.99 14.09 2.64
CA HIS A 53 -2.09 14.29 1.70
C HIS A 53 -2.63 12.93 1.20
N PRO A 54 -3.97 12.75 1.08
CA PRO A 54 -4.58 11.47 0.69
C PRO A 54 -3.98 10.82 -0.57
N SER A 55 -3.63 11.64 -1.56
CA SER A 55 -3.04 11.15 -2.82
C SER A 55 -1.64 10.53 -2.68
N MET A 56 -0.94 10.76 -1.57
CA MET A 56 0.36 10.12 -1.27
C MET A 56 0.18 8.66 -0.83
N ALA A 57 -0.98 8.27 -0.30
CA ALA A 57 -1.24 6.88 0.13
C ALA A 57 -1.08 5.90 -1.04
N ILE A 58 -1.53 6.30 -2.23
CA ILE A 58 -1.40 5.50 -3.47
C ILE A 58 0.07 5.28 -3.81
N ASN A 59 0.89 6.35 -3.77
CA ASN A 59 2.32 6.26 -4.04
C ASN A 59 3.04 5.34 -3.03
N TYR A 60 2.79 5.53 -1.73
CA TYR A 60 3.37 4.68 -0.70
C TYR A 60 2.97 3.21 -0.88
N HIS A 61 1.70 2.94 -1.20
CA HIS A 61 1.20 1.59 -1.47
C HIS A 61 1.87 0.97 -2.71
N ASN A 62 2.03 1.73 -3.80
CA ASN A 62 2.68 1.25 -5.02
C ASN A 62 4.16 0.95 -4.81
N ILE A 63 4.88 1.82 -4.09
CA ILE A 63 6.28 1.57 -3.71
C ILE A 63 6.39 0.29 -2.87
N ALA A 64 5.53 0.12 -1.87
CA ALA A 64 5.50 -1.10 -1.06
C ALA A 64 5.22 -2.35 -1.90
N ASN A 65 4.30 -2.29 -2.87
CA ASN A 65 4.05 -3.40 -3.79
C ASN A 65 5.30 -3.82 -4.56
N ILE A 66 6.07 -2.86 -5.08
CA ILE A 66 7.32 -3.16 -5.78
C ILE A 66 8.36 -3.77 -4.83
N LEU A 67 8.54 -3.17 -3.64
CA LEU A 67 9.46 -3.69 -2.62
C LEU A 67 9.10 -5.12 -2.18
N ARG A 68 7.80 -5.43 -2.09
CA ARG A 68 7.29 -6.78 -1.81
C ARG A 68 7.66 -7.78 -2.91
N LEU A 69 7.56 -7.39 -4.18
CA LEU A 69 7.97 -8.22 -5.32
C LEU A 69 9.49 -8.45 -5.37
N GLN A 70 10.26 -7.54 -4.76
CA GLN A 70 11.71 -7.66 -4.59
C GLN A 70 12.11 -8.33 -3.27
N GLU A 71 11.14 -8.89 -2.52
CA GLU A 71 11.35 -9.54 -1.21
C GLU A 71 11.99 -8.63 -0.14
N ASN A 72 11.96 -7.31 -0.35
CA ASN A 72 12.44 -6.32 0.62
C ASN A 72 11.32 -6.00 1.62
N TYR A 73 10.99 -6.99 2.46
CA TYR A 73 9.85 -6.91 3.37
C TYR A 73 10.01 -5.85 4.46
N THR A 74 11.23 -5.56 4.91
CA THR A 74 11.49 -4.53 5.93
C THR A 74 11.10 -3.13 5.42
N ASN A 75 11.57 -2.75 4.23
CA ASN A 75 11.21 -1.45 3.66
C ASN A 75 9.74 -1.44 3.22
N CYS A 76 9.26 -2.54 2.62
CA CYS A 76 7.86 -2.70 2.23
C CYS A 76 6.89 -2.40 3.40
N LEU A 77 7.20 -2.90 4.60
CA LEU A 77 6.39 -2.67 5.79
C LEU A 77 6.27 -1.18 6.14
N ASP A 78 7.38 -0.43 6.13
CA ASP A 78 7.36 1.01 6.42
C ASP A 78 6.43 1.76 5.45
N TYR A 79 6.53 1.46 4.16
CA TYR A 79 5.71 2.09 3.13
C TYR A 79 4.21 1.72 3.25
N TYR A 80 3.87 0.45 3.51
CA TYR A 80 2.46 0.08 3.74
C TYR A 80 1.89 0.74 5.00
N VAL A 81 2.67 0.84 6.09
CA VAL A 81 2.22 1.50 7.33
C VAL A 81 1.94 2.98 7.09
N ARG A 82 2.79 3.69 6.32
CA ARG A 82 2.53 5.08 5.93
C ARG A 82 1.26 5.22 5.09
N ALA A 83 1.06 4.35 4.11
CA ALA A 83 -0.17 4.34 3.30
C ALA A 83 -1.42 4.10 4.17
N HIS A 84 -1.34 3.13 5.09
CA HIS A 84 -2.42 2.79 6.01
C HIS A 84 -2.79 3.97 6.92
N LYS A 85 -1.80 4.63 7.52
CA LYS A 85 -2.02 5.78 8.41
C LYS A 85 -2.76 6.93 7.70
N ILE A 86 -2.44 7.17 6.43
CA ILE A 86 -3.16 8.18 5.63
C ILE A 86 -4.60 7.70 5.37
N ARG A 87 -4.78 6.45 4.95
CA ARG A 87 -6.12 5.88 4.70
C ARG A 87 -7.01 5.92 5.95
N GLU A 88 -6.50 5.54 7.12
CA GLU A 88 -7.24 5.62 8.39
C GLU A 88 -7.66 7.05 8.75
N ARG A 89 -6.88 8.07 8.35
CA ARG A 89 -7.20 9.48 8.64
C ARG A 89 -8.34 10.01 7.75
N TYR A 90 -8.43 9.56 6.51
CA TYR A 90 -9.29 10.20 5.50
C TYR A 90 -10.42 9.31 4.96
N LEU A 91 -10.39 8.01 5.19
CA LEU A 91 -11.41 7.08 4.72
C LEU A 91 -12.32 6.61 5.87
N PRO A 92 -13.58 6.22 5.58
CA PRO A 92 -14.45 5.60 6.57
C PRO A 92 -13.81 4.31 7.14
N PRO A 93 -14.04 3.97 8.43
CA PRO A 93 -13.42 2.78 9.04
C PRO A 93 -13.70 1.44 8.34
N ASN A 94 -14.80 1.35 7.58
CA ASN A 94 -15.22 0.15 6.85
C ASN A 94 -14.78 0.16 5.38
N ASP A 95 -13.89 1.07 5.00
CA ASP A 95 -13.41 1.20 3.63
C ASP A 95 -12.49 0.03 3.24
N THR A 96 -12.65 -0.48 2.01
CA THR A 96 -11.87 -1.60 1.48
C THR A 96 -10.38 -1.27 1.40
N ASP A 97 -10.01 -0.01 1.15
CA ASP A 97 -8.60 0.41 1.09
C ASP A 97 -7.89 0.27 2.45
N ILE A 98 -8.63 0.46 3.56
CA ILE A 98 -8.12 0.21 4.92
C ILE A 98 -7.91 -1.28 5.12
N ALA A 99 -8.89 -2.11 4.74
CA ALA A 99 -8.81 -3.57 4.85
C ALA A 99 -7.66 -4.16 4.01
N ASP A 100 -7.48 -3.69 2.78
CA ASP A 100 -6.37 -4.09 1.90
C ASP A 100 -5.01 -3.69 2.48
N SER A 101 -4.92 -2.50 3.08
CA SER A 101 -3.69 -2.06 3.74
C SER A 101 -3.35 -2.95 4.93
N LEU A 102 -4.33 -3.28 5.77
CA LEU A 102 -4.17 -4.18 6.92
C LEU A 102 -3.78 -5.59 6.46
N TYR A 103 -4.40 -6.11 5.41
CA TYR A 103 -4.03 -7.41 4.84
C TYR A 103 -2.58 -7.41 4.36
N ASN A 104 -2.16 -6.38 3.63
CA ASN A 104 -0.79 -6.28 3.12
C ASN A 104 0.24 -6.12 4.25
N ILE A 105 -0.07 -5.35 5.30
CA ILE A 105 0.77 -5.26 6.49
C ILE A 105 0.87 -6.62 7.20
N GLY A 106 -0.26 -7.30 7.38
CA GLY A 106 -0.31 -8.64 7.98
C GLY A 106 0.51 -9.66 7.19
N PHE A 107 0.38 -9.66 5.87
CA PHE A 107 1.19 -10.48 4.98
C PHE A 107 2.69 -10.18 5.12
N THR A 108 3.08 -8.89 5.14
CA THR A 108 4.49 -8.52 5.26
C THR A 108 5.08 -8.94 6.61
N TYR A 109 4.32 -8.85 7.71
CA TYR A 109 4.77 -9.37 9.01
C TYR A 109 4.98 -10.89 9.01
N ASP A 110 4.13 -11.63 8.30
CA ASP A 110 4.30 -13.08 8.14
C ASP A 110 5.59 -13.40 7.39
N GLN A 111 5.88 -12.71 6.28
CA GLN A 111 7.16 -12.85 5.57
C GLN A 111 8.38 -12.46 6.42
N LEU A 112 8.21 -11.58 7.41
CA LEU A 112 9.23 -11.22 8.40
C LEU A 112 9.29 -12.18 9.60
N ASN A 113 8.63 -13.35 9.55
CA ASN A 113 8.54 -14.33 10.63
C ASN A 113 7.99 -13.73 11.95
N GLN A 114 7.03 -12.82 11.85
CA GLN A 114 6.34 -12.19 12.99
C GLN A 114 4.85 -12.59 13.02
N PRO A 115 4.52 -13.88 13.25
CA PRO A 115 3.16 -14.41 13.08
C PRO A 115 2.14 -13.78 14.02
N THR A 116 2.55 -13.37 15.22
CA THR A 116 1.65 -12.67 16.17
C THR A 116 1.19 -11.32 15.62
N ARG A 117 2.09 -10.53 15.03
CA ARG A 117 1.75 -9.25 14.40
C ARG A 117 0.98 -9.46 13.10
N ALA A 118 1.34 -10.48 12.32
CA ALA A 118 0.59 -10.86 11.13
C ALA A 118 -0.88 -11.15 11.46
N LEU A 119 -1.13 -12.04 12.43
CA LEU A 119 -2.46 -12.41 12.89
C LEU A 119 -3.28 -11.21 13.37
N GLU A 120 -2.66 -10.27 14.08
CA GLU A 120 -3.34 -9.05 14.54
C GLU A 120 -3.93 -8.25 13.37
N HIS A 121 -3.12 -8.00 12.34
CA HIS A 121 -3.54 -7.17 11.20
C HIS A 121 -4.49 -7.94 10.27
N LEU A 122 -4.25 -9.22 10.03
CA LEU A 122 -5.14 -10.07 9.23
C LEU A 122 -6.54 -10.19 9.85
N LYS A 123 -6.64 -10.29 11.19
CA LYS A 123 -7.94 -10.31 11.87
C LYS A 123 -8.69 -9.00 11.69
N LYS A 124 -8.02 -7.85 11.88
CA LYS A 124 -8.63 -6.52 11.63
C LYS A 124 -9.13 -6.38 10.19
N ALA A 125 -8.34 -6.84 9.20
CA ALA A 125 -8.75 -6.84 7.80
C ALA A 125 -9.99 -7.73 7.56
N ALA A 126 -10.01 -8.93 8.15
CA ALA A 126 -11.13 -9.84 8.04
C ALA A 126 -12.42 -9.29 8.66
N ASP A 127 -12.32 -8.57 9.79
CA ASP A 127 -13.48 -7.97 10.45
C ASP A 127 -14.16 -6.91 9.56
N ILE A 128 -13.36 -6.11 8.82
CA ILE A 128 -13.90 -5.14 7.85
C ILE A 128 -14.59 -5.88 6.69
N TYR A 129 -13.90 -6.84 6.06
CA TYR A 129 -14.48 -7.58 4.92
C TYR A 129 -15.70 -8.42 5.29
N LYS A 130 -15.79 -8.91 6.53
CA LYS A 130 -16.98 -9.61 7.05
C LYS A 130 -18.23 -8.72 7.00
N GLY A 131 -18.05 -7.40 7.15
CA GLY A 131 -19.12 -6.40 7.04
C GLY A 131 -19.54 -6.07 5.59
N LEU A 132 -18.83 -6.59 4.57
CA LEU A 132 -19.02 -6.24 3.16
C LEU A 132 -19.41 -7.50 2.34
N PRO A 133 -20.71 -7.75 2.10
CA PRO A 133 -21.17 -8.94 1.38
C PRO A 133 -20.63 -9.07 -0.06
N THR A 134 -20.19 -7.97 -0.67
CA THR A 134 -19.57 -7.96 -2.00
C THR A 134 -18.14 -8.51 -2.01
N GLU A 135 -17.49 -8.62 -0.84
CA GLU A 135 -16.07 -8.95 -0.69
C GLU A 135 -15.83 -10.31 -0.01
N ILE A 136 -16.77 -11.26 -0.17
CA ILE A 136 -16.67 -12.61 0.41
C ILE A 136 -15.38 -13.34 -0.04
N SER A 137 -14.94 -13.12 -1.27
CA SER A 137 -13.69 -13.71 -1.78
C SER A 137 -12.46 -13.24 -1.00
N ALA A 138 -12.35 -11.93 -0.77
CA ALA A 138 -11.27 -11.34 0.02
C ALA A 138 -11.31 -11.83 1.46
N PHE A 139 -12.50 -11.85 2.08
CA PHE A 139 -12.70 -12.41 3.42
C PHE A 139 -12.20 -13.86 3.52
N ASN A 140 -12.62 -14.73 2.61
CA ASN A 140 -12.23 -16.15 2.62
C ASN A 140 -10.72 -16.34 2.44
N LYS A 141 -10.09 -15.55 1.55
CA LYS A 141 -8.64 -15.58 1.36
C LYS A 141 -7.89 -15.24 2.66
N ILE A 142 -8.36 -14.22 3.38
CA ILE A 142 -7.76 -13.81 4.66
C ILE A 142 -7.96 -14.90 5.73
N GLN A 143 -9.14 -15.51 5.79
CA GLN A 143 -9.41 -16.61 6.72
C GLN A 143 -8.49 -17.81 6.48
N CYS A 144 -8.24 -18.18 5.22
CA CYS A 144 -7.28 -19.22 4.88
C CYS A 144 -5.86 -18.88 5.39
N HIS A 145 -5.42 -17.63 5.22
CA HIS A 145 -4.11 -17.18 5.72
C HIS A 145 -4.05 -17.23 7.25
N ILE A 146 -5.07 -16.74 7.95
CA ILE A 146 -5.17 -16.80 9.41
C ILE A 146 -5.10 -18.26 9.89
N GLN A 147 -5.87 -19.16 9.28
CA GLN A 147 -5.91 -20.57 9.67
C GLN A 147 -4.54 -21.23 9.54
N ARG A 148 -3.82 -20.96 8.43
CA ARG A 148 -2.45 -21.45 8.23
C ARG A 148 -1.52 -21.03 9.38
N LEU A 149 -1.51 -19.75 9.72
CA LEU A 149 -0.65 -19.22 10.81
C LEU A 149 -0.98 -19.83 12.17
N LEU A 150 -2.26 -20.08 12.45
CA LEU A 150 -2.69 -20.73 13.70
C LEU A 150 -2.21 -22.19 13.76
N THR A 151 -2.28 -22.91 12.64
CA THR A 151 -1.81 -24.32 12.58
C THR A 151 -0.30 -24.42 12.73
N GLU A 152 0.46 -23.55 12.09
CA GLU A 152 1.93 -23.52 12.18
C GLU A 152 2.38 -23.21 13.62
N LYS A 153 1.74 -22.23 14.28
CA LYS A 153 2.05 -21.88 15.67
C LYS A 153 1.74 -23.00 16.67
N SER A 154 0.75 -23.85 16.38
CA SER A 154 0.41 -24.99 17.26
C SER A 154 1.35 -26.19 17.11
N SER A 155 2.19 -26.18 16.08
CA SER A 155 3.11 -27.27 15.75
C SER A 155 4.56 -27.00 16.21
N THR A 156 4.82 -25.84 16.81
CA THR A 156 6.11 -25.40 17.38
C THR A 156 6.01 -25.25 18.89
#